data_AF-A0A1C4WI64-F1
#
_entry.id   AF-A0A1C4WI64-F1
#
_cell.length_a   1.000
_cell.length_b   1.000
_cell.length_c   1.000
_cell.angle_alpha   90.00
_cell.angle_beta   90.00
_cell.angle_gamma   90.00
#
_symmetry.space_group_name_H-M   'P 1'
#
loop_
_entity.id
_entity.type
_entity.pdbx_description
1 polymer ?
#
loop_
_entity_poly.entity_id
_entity_poly.type
_entity_poly.pdbx_seq_one_letter_code
_entity_poly.pdbx_strand_id
1 'polypeptide(L)'
;MGRDLWEYEQDEELDRVLGQTTGLLAQRGDEQAVALLVDVSAMSIARTDEVIRVERIYDEWIEGSLEKTTYRRVAVFDVEDHILPRFTDEVCQRIAATLTYVAERNGYENVDGVRARPALPDVSGDWRTTYSSRLTQERPTNQARREAGRPEHPVEDGLTFGSDEELSVYRALKRLQARFPEHDTIAIAPLPGVRLRAGHTWSPDVLVTGRGRALVMEIDGPHHRNPRRYVDDRNRDLQWQRCGVPVVRIAVEDSSNDAALDARIHEEVLRHLRHDGR
;
A
#
# COMPACT_ATOMS: atom_id res chain seq x y z
N MET A 1 -8.84 -10.08 -20.56
CA MET A 1 -8.93 -11.49 -20.12
C MET A 1 -9.21 -11.42 -18.63
N GLY A 2 -10.47 -11.62 -18.24
CA GLY A 2 -10.89 -11.45 -16.85
C GLY A 2 -10.36 -12.60 -16.01
N ARG A 3 -9.77 -12.30 -14.85
CA ARG A 3 -9.53 -13.31 -13.81
C ARG A 3 -10.85 -14.00 -13.50
N ASP A 4 -10.81 -15.32 -13.36
CA ASP A 4 -11.98 -16.14 -13.12
C ASP A 4 -12.57 -15.77 -11.73
N LEU A 5 -13.89 -15.82 -11.56
CA LEU A 5 -14.54 -15.46 -10.28
C LEU A 5 -13.99 -16.27 -9.10
N TRP A 6 -13.53 -17.49 -9.40
CA TRP A 6 -12.86 -18.41 -8.47
C TRP A 6 -11.49 -17.94 -7.98
N GLU A 7 -10.72 -17.20 -8.79
CA GLU A 7 -9.42 -16.65 -8.38
C GLU A 7 -9.59 -15.44 -7.46
N TYR A 8 -10.64 -14.64 -7.68
CA TYR A 8 -10.95 -13.47 -6.83
C TYR A 8 -11.38 -13.86 -5.41
N GLU A 9 -12.25 -14.88 -5.28
CA GLU A 9 -12.67 -15.37 -3.96
C GLU A 9 -11.49 -15.95 -3.17
N GLN A 10 -10.56 -16.63 -3.85
CA GLN A 10 -9.37 -17.19 -3.21
C GLN A 10 -8.40 -16.09 -2.74
N ASP A 11 -8.23 -15.02 -3.51
CA ASP A 11 -7.39 -13.86 -3.13
C ASP A 11 -7.94 -13.19 -1.84
N GLU A 12 -9.26 -12.98 -1.74
CA GLU A 12 -9.89 -12.39 -0.54
C GLU A 12 -9.78 -13.29 0.71
N GLU A 13 -9.89 -14.61 0.54
CA GLU A 13 -9.74 -15.56 1.64
C GLU A 13 -8.31 -15.60 2.17
N LEU A 14 -7.33 -15.56 1.28
CA LEU A 14 -5.91 -15.55 1.66
C LEU A 14 -5.53 -14.21 2.29
N ASP A 15 -6.03 -13.08 1.80
CA ASP A 15 -5.84 -11.78 2.45
C ASP A 15 -6.44 -11.77 3.87
N ARG A 16 -7.60 -12.40 4.08
CA ARG A 16 -8.17 -12.59 5.42
C ARG A 16 -7.26 -13.41 6.34
N VAL A 17 -6.69 -14.51 5.85
CA VAL A 17 -5.74 -15.33 6.63
C VAL A 17 -4.52 -14.50 7.01
N LEU A 18 -3.94 -13.76 6.07
CA LEU A 18 -2.80 -12.86 6.30
C LEU A 18 -3.12 -11.78 7.34
N GLY A 19 -4.28 -11.14 7.25
CA GLY A 19 -4.76 -10.13 8.20
C GLY A 19 -4.97 -10.68 9.62
N GLN A 20 -5.55 -11.89 9.74
CA GLN A 20 -5.73 -12.56 11.03
C GLN A 20 -4.40 -12.99 11.66
N THR A 21 -3.47 -13.52 10.88
CA THR A 21 -2.10 -13.84 11.33
C THR A 21 -1.40 -12.59 11.86
N THR A 22 -1.48 -11.49 11.11
CA THR A 22 -0.92 -10.18 11.51
C THR A 22 -1.52 -9.69 12.82
N GLY A 23 -2.85 -9.76 12.96
CA GLY A 23 -3.55 -9.37 14.19
C GLY A 23 -3.15 -10.19 15.42
N LEU A 24 -2.95 -11.50 15.27
CA LEU A 24 -2.49 -12.37 16.37
C LEU A 24 -1.04 -12.09 16.76
N LEU A 25 -0.15 -11.83 15.79
CA LEU A 25 1.24 -11.43 16.07
C LEU A 25 1.31 -10.09 16.79
N ALA A 26 0.46 -9.13 16.40
CA ALA A 26 0.35 -7.84 17.08
C ALA A 26 -0.10 -8.00 18.55
N GLN A 27 -1.09 -8.85 18.82
CA GLN A 27 -1.52 -9.17 20.18
C GLN A 27 -0.42 -9.83 21.03
N ARG A 28 0.51 -10.54 20.39
CA ARG A 28 1.67 -11.19 21.02
C ARG A 28 2.89 -10.26 21.14
N GLY A 29 2.82 -9.05 20.60
CA GLY A 29 3.90 -8.07 20.63
C GLY A 29 5.04 -8.32 19.64
N ASP A 30 4.85 -9.15 18.60
CA ASP A 30 5.86 -9.36 17.56
C ASP A 30 5.79 -8.24 16.50
N GLU A 31 6.22 -7.04 16.90
CA GLU A 31 6.17 -5.83 16.05
C GLU A 31 6.98 -5.98 14.75
N GLN A 32 8.08 -6.77 14.79
CA GLN A 32 8.91 -7.02 13.62
C GLN A 32 8.16 -7.83 12.56
N ALA A 33 7.51 -8.93 12.96
CA ALA A 33 6.73 -9.76 12.05
C ALA A 33 5.51 -8.99 11.50
N VAL A 34 4.83 -8.21 12.34
CA VAL A 34 3.70 -7.35 11.93
C VAL A 34 4.14 -6.35 10.86
N ALA A 35 5.26 -5.64 11.07
CA ALA A 35 5.74 -4.67 10.10
C ALA A 35 6.02 -5.30 8.73
N LEU A 36 6.56 -6.52 8.70
CA LEU A 36 6.83 -7.24 7.44
C LEU A 36 5.57 -7.76 6.77
N LEU A 37 4.59 -8.25 7.54
CA LEU A 37 3.34 -8.76 6.98
C LEU A 37 2.48 -7.66 6.34
N VAL A 38 2.57 -6.42 6.83
CA VAL A 38 1.93 -5.25 6.20
C VAL A 38 2.55 -4.92 4.84
N ASP A 39 3.83 -5.25 4.63
CA ASP A 39 4.55 -5.02 3.38
C ASP A 39 4.31 -6.14 2.33
N VAL A 40 3.51 -7.17 2.66
CA VAL A 40 3.15 -8.25 1.73
C VAL A 40 2.07 -7.77 0.77
N SER A 41 2.36 -7.83 -0.53
CA SER A 41 1.45 -7.40 -1.59
C SER A 41 0.40 -8.44 -1.93
N ALA A 42 0.77 -9.73 -1.83
CA ALA A 42 -0.14 -10.85 -2.04
C ALA A 42 0.38 -12.10 -1.32
N MET A 43 -0.55 -12.99 -0.96
CA MET A 43 -0.22 -14.31 -0.43
C MET A 43 -0.84 -15.39 -1.32
N SER A 44 -0.06 -16.43 -1.62
CA SER A 44 -0.55 -17.65 -2.27
C SER A 44 -0.13 -18.88 -1.48
N ILE A 45 -0.80 -20.01 -1.68
CA ILE A 45 -0.41 -21.30 -1.08
C ILE A 45 0.13 -22.20 -2.18
N ALA A 46 1.40 -22.59 -2.06
CA ALA A 46 2.06 -23.50 -2.98
C ALA A 46 2.20 -24.89 -2.35
N ARG A 47 2.01 -25.94 -3.17
CA ARG A 47 2.41 -27.30 -2.79
C ARG A 47 3.93 -27.41 -2.90
N THR A 48 4.54 -28.14 -1.97
CA THR A 48 5.93 -28.57 -2.08
C THR A 48 5.98 -30.00 -2.61
N ASP A 49 7.18 -30.46 -2.97
CA ASP A 49 7.41 -31.85 -3.38
C ASP A 49 7.49 -32.82 -2.19
N GLU A 50 7.33 -32.31 -0.96
CA GLU A 50 7.43 -33.12 0.26
C GLU A 50 6.11 -33.78 0.59
N VAL A 51 6.14 -35.11 0.67
CA VAL A 51 4.98 -35.94 1.02
C VAL A 51 4.87 -36.08 2.53
N ILE A 52 3.74 -35.64 3.09
CA ILE A 52 3.43 -35.77 4.52
C ILE A 52 2.80 -37.12 4.82
N ARG A 53 1.86 -37.57 3.97
CA ARG A 53 1.09 -38.80 4.21
C ARG A 53 0.64 -39.44 2.92
N VAL A 54 0.66 -40.77 2.87
CA VAL A 54 0.01 -41.57 1.82
C VAL A 54 -1.03 -42.45 2.51
N GLU A 55 -2.28 -42.35 2.08
CA GLU A 55 -3.39 -43.12 2.62
C GLU A 55 -4.04 -43.98 1.54
N ARG A 56 -4.39 -45.22 1.88
CA ARG A 56 -5.27 -46.03 1.05
C ARG A 56 -6.71 -45.76 1.43
N ILE A 57 -7.44 -45.17 0.49
CA ILE A 57 -8.87 -44.90 0.60
C ILE A 57 -9.59 -46.04 -0.12
N TYR A 58 -10.43 -46.74 0.62
CA TYR A 58 -11.36 -47.67 0.03
C TYR A 58 -12.60 -46.89 -0.40
N ASP A 59 -12.92 -46.94 -1.69
CA ASP A 59 -14.13 -46.34 -2.24
C ASP A 59 -15.07 -47.47 -2.63
N GLU A 60 -16.26 -47.51 -2.03
CA GLU A 60 -17.25 -48.57 -2.27
C GLU A 60 -17.76 -48.61 -3.72
N TRP A 61 -17.52 -47.54 -4.49
CA TRP A 61 -17.92 -47.41 -5.89
C TRP A 61 -16.81 -47.72 -6.89
N ILE A 62 -15.58 -47.98 -6.43
CA ILE A 62 -14.42 -48.30 -7.26
C ILE A 62 -13.88 -49.67 -6.84
N GLU A 63 -13.73 -50.58 -7.79
CA GLU A 63 -13.12 -51.89 -7.53
C GLU A 63 -11.60 -51.70 -7.30
N GLY A 64 -11.22 -51.43 -6.05
CA GLY A 64 -9.83 -51.21 -5.63
C GLY A 64 -9.67 -50.20 -4.49
N SER A 65 -8.43 -49.96 -4.06
CA SER A 65 -8.08 -48.85 -3.16
C SER A 65 -7.43 -47.72 -3.95
N LEU A 66 -7.87 -46.48 -3.73
CA LEU A 66 -7.17 -45.30 -4.21
C LEU A 66 -6.07 -44.90 -3.23
N GLU A 67 -4.90 -44.49 -3.73
CA GLU A 67 -3.86 -43.88 -2.89
C GLU A 67 -4.00 -42.36 -2.93
N LYS A 68 -4.28 -41.75 -1.77
CA LYS A 68 -4.28 -40.30 -1.59
C LYS A 68 -2.96 -39.87 -0.99
N THR A 69 -2.21 -39.07 -1.74
CA THR A 69 -0.95 -38.46 -1.29
C THR A 69 -1.22 -37.03 -0.84
N THR A 70 -0.91 -36.75 0.43
CA THR A 70 -0.97 -35.41 1.03
C THR A 70 0.41 -34.80 1.02
N TYR A 71 0.53 -33.64 0.39
CA TYR A 71 1.77 -32.88 0.29
C TYR A 71 1.80 -31.74 1.31
N ARG A 72 3.02 -31.39 1.73
CA ARG A 72 3.28 -30.17 2.48
C ARG A 72 2.95 -28.95 1.61
N ARG A 73 2.47 -27.91 2.27
CA ARG A 73 2.13 -26.63 1.64
C ARG A 73 2.86 -25.50 2.36
N VAL A 74 3.19 -24.47 1.60
CA VAL A 74 3.84 -23.26 2.12
C VAL A 74 3.07 -22.03 1.69
N ALA A 75 2.95 -21.06 2.59
CA ALA A 75 2.51 -19.73 2.26
C ALA A 75 3.65 -19.00 1.53
N VAL A 76 3.33 -18.41 0.39
CA VAL A 76 4.27 -17.65 -0.44
C VAL A 76 3.83 -16.19 -0.43
N PHE A 77 4.68 -15.33 0.09
CA PHE A 77 4.47 -13.89 0.14
C PHE A 77 5.15 -13.21 -1.04
N ASP A 78 4.38 -12.46 -1.80
CA ASP A 78 4.89 -11.55 -2.82
C ASP A 78 5.20 -10.20 -2.16
N VAL A 79 6.46 -9.79 -2.17
CA VAL A 79 6.96 -8.58 -1.50
C VAL A 79 7.82 -7.76 -2.45
N GLU A 80 7.99 -6.47 -2.17
CA GLU A 80 8.95 -5.66 -2.92
C GLU A 80 10.39 -6.18 -2.75
N ASP A 81 11.16 -6.15 -3.83
CA ASP A 81 12.53 -6.72 -3.88
C ASP A 81 13.44 -6.18 -2.77
N HIS A 82 13.35 -4.89 -2.47
CA HIS A 82 14.17 -4.24 -1.45
C HIS A 82 13.80 -4.63 -0.01
N ILE A 83 12.64 -5.25 0.20
CA ILE A 83 12.13 -5.72 1.51
C ILE A 83 12.51 -7.19 1.74
N LEU A 84 12.69 -7.97 0.66
CA LEU A 84 12.99 -9.39 0.70
C LEU A 84 14.11 -9.78 1.70
N PRO A 85 15.25 -9.07 1.81
CA PRO A 85 16.31 -9.43 2.75
C PRO A 85 15.91 -9.37 4.23
N ARG A 86 14.77 -8.73 4.55
CA ARG A 86 14.26 -8.62 5.93
C ARG A 86 13.46 -9.85 6.35
N PHE A 87 13.03 -10.69 5.41
CA PHE A 87 12.38 -11.97 5.68
C PHE A 87 13.43 -13.04 5.95
N THR A 88 14.10 -12.96 7.10
CA THR A 88 15.06 -13.98 7.52
C THR A 88 14.35 -15.28 7.89
N ASP A 89 15.09 -16.39 7.92
CA ASP A 89 14.54 -17.70 8.28
C ASP A 89 13.88 -17.68 9.67
N GLU A 90 14.47 -16.97 10.63
CA GLU A 90 13.93 -16.85 11.99
C GLU A 90 12.59 -16.11 12.00
N VAL A 91 12.47 -15.05 11.20
CA VAL A 91 11.21 -14.28 11.12
C VAL A 91 10.15 -15.09 10.38
N CYS A 92 10.52 -15.77 9.29
CA CYS A 92 9.62 -16.64 8.54
C CYS A 92 9.09 -17.79 9.42
N GLN A 93 9.94 -18.38 10.27
CA GLN A 93 9.52 -19.44 11.21
C GLN A 93 8.52 -18.92 12.26
N ARG A 94 8.73 -17.72 12.83
CA ARG A 94 7.78 -17.13 13.79
C ARG A 94 6.44 -16.81 13.14
N ILE A 95 6.47 -16.27 11.92
CA ILE A 95 5.27 -16.02 11.14
C ILE A 95 4.57 -17.35 10.84
N ALA A 96 5.29 -18.35 10.33
CA ALA A 96 4.74 -19.67 9.99
C ALA A 96 4.03 -20.30 11.19
N ALA A 97 4.63 -20.27 12.39
CA ALA A 97 4.02 -20.82 13.60
C ALA A 97 2.65 -20.20 13.92
N THR A 98 2.44 -18.90 13.61
CA THR A 98 1.13 -18.26 13.79
C THR A 98 0.22 -18.48 12.58
N LEU A 99 0.78 -18.48 11.38
CA LEU A 99 0.05 -18.65 10.13
C LEU A 99 -0.56 -20.05 10.02
N THR A 100 0.16 -21.12 10.40
CA THR A 100 -0.36 -22.49 10.39
C THR A 100 -1.66 -22.60 11.19
N TYR A 101 -1.68 -22.06 12.41
CA TYR A 101 -2.87 -22.05 13.26
C TYR A 101 -4.05 -21.31 12.61
N VAL A 102 -3.79 -20.17 11.95
CA VAL A 102 -4.83 -19.38 11.28
C VAL A 102 -5.31 -20.06 10.01
N ALA A 103 -4.39 -20.58 9.20
CA ALA A 103 -4.66 -21.28 7.95
C ALA A 103 -5.57 -22.49 8.19
N GLU A 104 -5.25 -23.33 9.18
CA GLU A 104 -6.10 -24.47 9.57
C GLU A 104 -7.52 -24.03 9.93
N ARG A 105 -7.65 -22.92 10.67
CA ARG A 105 -8.96 -22.39 11.08
C ARG A 105 -9.80 -21.83 9.93
N ASN A 106 -9.15 -21.54 8.79
CA ASN A 106 -9.78 -21.07 7.56
C ASN A 106 -9.83 -22.18 6.48
N GLY A 107 -9.61 -23.46 6.85
CA GLY A 107 -9.74 -24.60 5.93
C GLY A 107 -8.50 -24.88 5.06
N TYR A 108 -7.39 -24.19 5.30
CA TYR A 108 -6.13 -24.42 4.60
C TYR A 108 -5.23 -25.37 5.39
N GLU A 109 -5.36 -26.66 5.08
CA GLU A 109 -4.58 -27.71 5.75
C GLU A 109 -3.13 -27.80 5.25
N ASN A 110 -2.25 -28.26 6.15
CA ASN A 110 -0.83 -28.59 5.89
C ASN A 110 0.04 -27.41 5.44
N VAL A 111 -0.33 -26.18 5.82
CA VAL A 111 0.48 -24.98 5.58
C VAL A 111 1.44 -24.78 6.75
N ASP A 112 2.67 -25.26 6.64
CA ASP A 112 3.63 -25.31 7.76
C ASP A 112 4.90 -24.48 7.55
N GLY A 113 4.98 -23.77 6.41
CA GLY A 113 6.09 -22.89 6.10
C GLY A 113 5.65 -21.58 5.47
N VAL A 114 6.56 -20.61 5.53
CA VAL A 114 6.44 -19.29 4.89
C VAL A 114 7.70 -19.07 4.07
N ARG A 115 7.54 -18.58 2.85
CA ARG A 115 8.64 -18.00 2.08
C ARG A 115 8.22 -16.67 1.48
N ALA A 116 9.17 -15.73 1.40
CA ALA A 116 8.99 -14.51 0.63
C ALA A 116 9.68 -14.64 -0.74
N ARG A 117 9.14 -13.96 -1.74
CA ARG A 117 9.76 -13.79 -3.06
C ARG A 117 9.44 -12.39 -3.61
N PRO A 118 10.23 -11.88 -4.57
CA PRO A 118 9.91 -10.62 -5.23
C PRO A 118 8.56 -10.71 -5.93
N ALA A 119 7.71 -9.71 -5.70
CA ALA A 119 6.50 -9.49 -6.48
C ALA A 119 6.90 -9.22 -7.94
N LEU A 120 6.25 -9.90 -8.88
CA LEU A 120 6.48 -9.65 -10.29
C LEU A 120 5.86 -8.30 -10.68
N PRO A 121 6.56 -7.48 -11.49
CA PRO A 121 5.98 -6.24 -11.99
C PRO A 121 4.79 -6.54 -12.89
N ASP A 122 3.80 -5.66 -12.90
CA ASP A 122 2.76 -5.70 -13.93
C ASP A 122 3.38 -5.28 -15.28
N VAL A 123 3.24 -6.15 -16.27
CA VAL A 123 3.86 -6.01 -17.58
C VAL A 123 2.76 -5.87 -18.61
N SER A 124 2.59 -4.67 -19.16
CA SER A 124 1.63 -4.41 -20.23
C SER A 124 2.04 -5.09 -21.54
N GLY A 125 1.07 -5.22 -22.47
CA GLY A 125 1.23 -5.96 -23.74
C GLY A 125 2.35 -5.46 -24.66
N ASP A 126 2.89 -4.25 -24.44
CA ASP A 126 4.02 -3.69 -25.19
C ASP A 126 5.21 -3.30 -24.30
N TRP A 127 5.57 -4.20 -23.41
CA TRP A 127 6.66 -3.98 -22.46
C TRP A 127 8.02 -3.78 -23.14
N ARG A 128 8.28 -4.46 -24.27
CA ARG A 128 9.57 -4.30 -24.98
C ARG A 128 9.76 -2.87 -25.45
N THR A 129 8.73 -2.25 -26.02
CA THR A 129 8.78 -0.84 -26.43
C THR A 129 8.88 0.08 -25.22
N THR A 130 8.16 -0.21 -24.13
CA THR A 130 8.17 0.57 -22.88
C THR A 130 9.54 0.58 -22.20
N TYR A 131 10.20 -0.56 -22.09
CA TYR A 131 11.54 -0.65 -21.51
C TYR A 131 12.62 -0.15 -22.47
N SER A 132 12.46 -0.36 -23.78
CA SER A 132 13.39 0.18 -24.79
C SER A 132 13.38 1.71 -24.81
N SER A 133 12.21 2.35 -24.77
CA SER A 133 12.10 3.82 -24.76
C SER A 133 12.73 4.42 -23.50
N ARG A 134 12.53 3.78 -22.33
CA ARG A 134 13.16 4.16 -21.05
C ARG A 134 14.68 4.05 -21.05
N LEU A 135 15.25 3.11 -21.80
CA LEU A 135 16.70 2.94 -21.92
C LEU A 135 17.34 3.94 -22.90
N THR A 136 16.57 4.43 -23.88
CA THR A 136 17.06 5.37 -24.91
C THR A 136 16.82 6.86 -24.60
N GLN A 137 15.91 7.20 -23.69
CA GLN A 137 15.69 8.58 -23.27
C GLN A 137 16.69 8.98 -22.16
N GLU A 138 17.35 10.13 -22.32
CA GLU A 138 18.06 10.79 -21.22
C GLU A 138 17.09 11.02 -20.07
N ARG A 139 17.36 10.38 -18.92
CA ARG A 139 16.48 10.26 -17.76
C ARG A 139 15.87 11.60 -17.32
N PRO A 140 14.53 11.74 -17.33
CA PRO A 140 13.85 12.47 -16.28
C PRO A 140 13.73 11.53 -15.08
N THR A 141 14.50 11.81 -14.03
CA THR A 141 14.32 11.21 -12.71
C THR A 141 13.04 11.79 -12.12
N ASN A 142 11.99 11.01 -11.87
CA ASN A 142 11.06 11.30 -10.79
C ASN A 142 10.34 10.03 -10.34
N GLN A 143 10.45 9.78 -9.04
CA GLN A 143 9.77 8.74 -8.27
C GLN A 143 8.28 9.09 -8.20
N ALA A 144 7.46 8.44 -9.02
CA ALA A 144 6.02 8.35 -8.81
C ALA A 144 5.51 7.19 -9.67
N ARG A 145 5.61 5.95 -9.16
CA ARG A 145 4.92 4.82 -9.77
C ARG A 145 4.20 4.04 -8.68
N ARG A 146 2.94 4.38 -8.47
CA ARG A 146 1.94 3.47 -7.90
C ARG A 146 1.05 3.04 -9.06
N GLU A 147 1.49 2.03 -9.81
CA GLU A 147 0.61 1.33 -10.74
C GLU A 147 0.06 0.12 -10.01
N ALA A 148 -1.15 0.25 -9.47
CA ALA A 148 -2.02 -0.86 -9.10
C ALA A 148 -3.33 -0.69 -9.89
N GLY A 149 -3.75 -1.74 -10.59
CA GLY A 149 -4.76 -1.71 -11.64
C GLY A 149 -6.12 -1.14 -11.23
N ARG A 150 -6.49 -0.05 -11.94
CA ARG A 150 -7.79 0.66 -12.16
C ARG A 150 -8.71 0.92 -10.95
N PRO A 151 -9.03 2.20 -10.67
CA PRO A 151 -9.79 3.10 -11.55
C PRO A 151 -8.90 3.90 -12.51
N GLU A 152 -9.47 4.58 -13.51
CA GLU A 152 -8.73 5.62 -14.23
C GLU A 152 -8.38 6.74 -13.25
N HIS A 153 -7.25 6.57 -12.56
CA HIS A 153 -6.71 7.58 -11.68
C HIS A 153 -6.51 8.85 -12.50
N PRO A 154 -6.98 10.01 -12.01
CA PRO A 154 -6.77 11.25 -12.73
C PRO A 154 -5.26 11.51 -12.88
N VAL A 155 -4.86 12.02 -14.05
CA VAL A 155 -3.47 12.34 -14.37
C VAL A 155 -3.40 13.77 -14.91
N GLU A 156 -2.49 14.58 -14.38
CA GLU A 156 -2.18 15.93 -14.87
C GLU A 156 -0.69 16.24 -14.65
N ASP A 157 -0.04 16.90 -15.60
CA ASP A 157 1.40 17.27 -15.56
C ASP A 157 2.36 16.09 -15.29
N GLY A 158 1.97 14.87 -15.70
CA GLY A 158 2.74 13.65 -15.45
C GLY A 158 2.65 13.12 -14.01
N LEU A 159 1.75 13.67 -13.20
CA LEU A 159 1.46 13.27 -11.82
C LEU A 159 0.15 12.48 -11.77
N THR A 160 0.08 11.48 -10.88
CA THR A 160 -1.10 10.61 -10.68
C THR A 160 -1.78 10.93 -9.36
N PHE A 161 -3.11 10.94 -9.34
CA PHE A 161 -3.93 11.27 -8.18
C PHE A 161 -4.83 10.08 -7.78
N GLY A 162 -5.09 9.94 -6.49
CA GLY A 162 -5.97 8.93 -5.93
C GLY A 162 -7.44 9.17 -6.25
N SER A 163 -7.84 10.44 -6.45
CA SER A 163 -9.23 10.89 -6.62
C SER A 163 -9.35 12.18 -7.45
N ASP A 164 -10.56 12.51 -7.91
CA ASP A 164 -10.85 13.78 -8.61
C ASP A 164 -10.78 14.99 -7.66
N GLU A 165 -11.03 14.77 -6.37
CA GLU A 165 -10.91 15.77 -5.32
C GLU A 165 -9.45 16.12 -5.04
N GLU A 166 -8.55 15.13 -5.01
CA GLU A 166 -7.10 15.36 -4.98
C GLU A 166 -6.64 16.17 -6.20
N LEU A 167 -7.13 15.83 -7.40
CA LEU A 167 -6.83 16.59 -8.61
C LEU A 167 -7.35 18.04 -8.53
N SER A 168 -8.51 18.26 -7.92
CA SER A 168 -9.07 19.60 -7.71
C SER A 168 -8.20 20.43 -6.76
N VAL A 169 -7.72 19.85 -5.66
CA VAL A 169 -6.75 20.49 -4.74
C VAL A 169 -5.44 20.82 -5.45
N TYR A 170 -4.93 19.89 -6.26
CA TYR A 170 -3.74 20.11 -7.06
C TYR A 170 -3.90 21.30 -8.02
N ARG A 171 -5.03 21.39 -8.72
CA ARG A 171 -5.32 22.51 -9.63
C ARG A 171 -5.41 23.85 -8.88
N ALA A 172 -5.98 23.87 -7.67
CA ALA A 172 -6.00 25.06 -6.82
C ALA A 172 -4.58 25.48 -6.41
N LEU A 173 -3.74 24.53 -6.00
CA LEU A 173 -2.32 24.77 -5.67
C LEU A 173 -1.53 25.27 -6.88
N LYS A 174 -1.77 24.71 -8.07
CA LYS A 174 -1.15 25.14 -9.34
C LYS A 174 -1.54 26.56 -9.72
N ARG A 175 -2.82 26.94 -9.59
CA ARG A 175 -3.29 28.33 -9.76
C ARG A 175 -2.62 29.27 -8.76
N LEU A 176 -2.46 28.83 -7.51
CA LEU A 176 -1.77 29.62 -6.49
C LEU A 176 -0.27 29.78 -6.78
N GLN A 177 0.40 28.70 -7.19
CA GLN A 177 1.82 28.70 -7.56
C GLN A 177 2.09 29.68 -8.71
N ALA A 178 1.22 29.71 -9.73
CA ALA A 178 1.34 30.63 -10.86
C ALA A 178 1.24 32.12 -10.48
N ARG A 179 0.66 32.44 -9.30
CA ARG A 179 0.59 33.80 -8.76
C ARG A 179 1.81 34.21 -7.95
N PHE A 180 2.67 33.26 -7.57
CA PHE A 180 3.86 33.55 -6.79
C PHE A 180 5.04 33.96 -7.68
N PRO A 181 5.90 34.91 -7.22
CA PRO A 181 7.18 35.16 -7.85
C PRO A 181 8.05 33.89 -7.88
N GLU A 182 8.88 33.74 -8.92
CA GLU A 182 9.73 32.55 -9.10
C GLU A 182 10.63 32.23 -7.90
N HIS A 183 11.25 33.27 -7.32
CA HIS A 183 12.12 33.17 -6.14
C HIS A 183 11.36 32.88 -4.83
N ASP A 184 10.05 32.82 -4.89
CA ASP A 184 9.16 32.64 -3.76
C ASP A 184 8.02 31.68 -4.13
N THR A 185 8.34 30.63 -4.89
CA THR A 185 7.35 29.64 -5.32
C THR A 185 7.12 28.56 -4.26
N ILE A 186 6.17 27.67 -4.53
CA ILE A 186 5.94 26.43 -3.78
C ILE A 186 6.26 25.24 -4.67
N ALA A 187 6.73 24.13 -4.10
CA ALA A 187 6.76 22.83 -4.77
C ALA A 187 5.56 22.00 -4.30
N ILE A 188 4.95 21.26 -5.22
CA ILE A 188 3.76 20.45 -4.99
C ILE A 188 4.10 19.00 -5.36
N ALA A 189 3.99 18.09 -4.40
CA ALA A 189 4.24 16.67 -4.61
C ALA A 189 2.97 15.90 -4.19
N PRO A 190 2.15 15.42 -5.14
CA PRO A 190 1.01 14.56 -4.83
C PRO A 190 1.48 13.14 -4.53
N LEU A 191 0.83 12.50 -3.56
CA LEU A 191 1.07 11.13 -3.12
C LEU A 191 2.56 10.76 -2.96
N PRO A 192 3.40 11.60 -2.32
CA PRO A 192 4.82 11.29 -2.21
C PRO A 192 5.03 10.16 -1.21
N GLY A 193 5.76 9.11 -1.61
CA GLY A 193 6.22 8.11 -0.65
C GLY A 193 7.23 8.72 0.32
N VAL A 194 6.86 8.83 1.60
CA VAL A 194 7.71 9.39 2.66
C VAL A 194 7.93 8.36 3.76
N ARG A 195 9.18 8.19 4.18
CA ARG A 195 9.52 7.32 5.30
C ARG A 195 9.30 8.05 6.62
N LEU A 196 8.27 7.66 7.36
CA LEU A 196 7.99 8.15 8.70
C LEU A 196 8.31 7.04 9.70
N ARG A 197 9.35 7.26 10.53
CA ARG A 197 9.98 6.27 11.42
C ARG A 197 10.73 5.14 10.71
N ALA A 198 11.46 4.35 11.51
CA ALA A 198 12.07 3.13 11.06
C ALA A 198 10.99 2.11 10.64
N GLY A 199 10.88 1.85 9.35
CA GLY A 199 10.19 0.68 8.83
C GLY A 199 8.86 0.91 8.12
N HIS A 200 8.37 2.15 7.98
CA HIS A 200 7.12 2.41 7.24
C HIS A 200 7.26 3.56 6.23
N THR A 201 6.77 3.32 5.01
CA THR A 201 6.61 4.33 3.95
C THR A 201 5.14 4.73 3.87
N TRP A 202 4.87 6.01 4.01
CA TRP A 202 3.55 6.59 4.09
C TRP A 202 3.40 7.63 2.99
N SER A 203 2.25 7.69 2.36
CA SER A 203 1.97 8.69 1.32
C SER A 203 0.85 9.59 1.82
N PRO A 204 1.13 10.86 2.16
CA PRO A 204 0.07 11.85 2.34
C PRO A 204 -0.56 12.15 0.98
N ASP A 205 -1.77 12.70 0.95
CA ASP A 205 -2.41 13.02 -0.33
C ASP A 205 -1.62 14.08 -1.11
N VAL A 206 -1.19 15.16 -0.43
CA VAL A 206 -0.31 16.18 -1.02
C VAL A 206 0.71 16.70 0.00
N LEU A 207 1.98 16.77 -0.42
CA LEU A 207 3.04 17.51 0.28
C LEU A 207 3.33 18.81 -0.48
N VAL A 208 3.29 19.93 0.22
CA VAL A 208 3.65 21.26 -0.30
C VAL A 208 4.87 21.77 0.45
N THR A 209 5.88 22.26 -0.27
CA THR A 209 7.05 22.90 0.33
C THR A 209 7.25 24.31 -0.20
N GLY A 210 7.79 25.20 0.62
CA GLY A 210 8.02 26.60 0.26
C GLY A 210 8.77 27.34 1.36
N ARG A 211 9.72 28.22 1.00
CA ARG A 211 10.55 29.00 1.93
C ARG A 211 11.20 28.18 3.06
N GLY A 212 11.66 26.97 2.74
CA GLY A 212 12.28 26.06 3.71
C GLY A 212 11.32 25.41 4.70
N ARG A 213 10.01 25.53 4.49
CA ARG A 213 8.95 24.90 5.28
C ARG A 213 8.20 23.86 4.44
N ALA A 214 7.50 22.97 5.14
CA ALA A 214 6.65 21.94 4.54
C ALA A 214 5.25 21.99 5.16
N LEU A 215 4.27 21.52 4.41
CA LEU A 215 2.86 21.41 4.77
C LEU A 215 2.31 20.14 4.12
N VAL A 216 1.62 19.32 4.90
CA VAL A 216 0.84 18.18 4.39
C VAL A 216 -0.61 18.60 4.28
N MET A 217 -1.25 18.26 3.15
CA MET A 217 -2.68 18.37 2.96
C MET A 217 -3.27 16.97 2.73
N GLU A 218 -4.28 16.61 3.51
CA GLU A 218 -5.06 15.37 3.37
C GLU A 218 -6.48 15.73 2.91
N ILE A 219 -7.03 14.98 1.96
CA ILE A 219 -8.36 15.20 1.37
C ILE A 219 -9.32 14.18 1.98
N ASP A 220 -10.18 14.65 2.88
CA ASP A 220 -11.10 13.82 3.65
C ASP A 220 -12.43 13.61 2.90
N GLY A 221 -12.69 12.38 2.45
CA GLY A 221 -13.96 11.96 1.84
C GLY A 221 -15.14 11.86 2.82
N PRO A 222 -16.39 11.83 2.33
CA PRO A 222 -17.59 11.82 3.16
C PRO A 222 -17.58 10.66 4.16
N HIS A 223 -17.56 11.02 5.45
CA HIS A 223 -17.24 10.10 6.53
C HIS A 223 -18.35 9.07 6.83
N HIS A 224 -18.03 7.78 6.73
CA HIS A 224 -18.69 6.76 7.56
C HIS A 224 -17.93 6.64 8.90
N ARG A 225 -18.61 7.01 9.99
CA ARG A 225 -18.08 7.06 11.37
C ARG A 225 -17.64 5.66 11.86
N ASN A 226 -16.38 5.32 11.66
CA ASN A 226 -15.74 4.19 12.33
C ASN A 226 -14.77 4.72 13.42
N PRO A 227 -15.01 4.45 14.71
CA PRO A 227 -14.17 4.92 15.82
C PRO A 227 -12.69 4.53 15.70
N ARG A 228 -12.35 3.44 15.00
CA ARG A 228 -10.96 3.01 14.78
C ARG A 228 -10.21 3.93 13.80
N ARG A 229 -10.87 4.38 12.73
CA ARG A 229 -10.27 5.31 11.75
C ARG A 229 -9.84 6.64 12.38
N TYR A 230 -10.65 7.18 13.30
CA TYR A 230 -10.31 8.42 14.00
C TYR A 230 -9.01 8.32 14.82
N VAL A 231 -8.77 7.17 15.45
CA VAL A 231 -7.54 6.95 16.23
C VAL A 231 -6.35 6.76 15.30
N ASP A 232 -6.53 6.04 14.19
CA ASP A 232 -5.49 5.85 13.18
C ASP A 232 -5.10 7.21 12.57
N ASP A 233 -6.07 7.98 12.07
CA ASP A 233 -5.89 9.34 11.56
C ASP A 233 -5.12 10.24 12.53
N ARG A 234 -5.53 10.28 13.80
CA ARG A 234 -4.84 11.07 14.81
C ARG A 234 -3.41 10.59 15.04
N ASN A 235 -3.18 9.28 15.06
CA ASN A 235 -1.84 8.72 15.17
C ASN A 235 -0.97 9.09 13.96
N ARG A 236 -1.57 9.22 12.76
CA ARG A 236 -0.89 9.66 11.55
C ARG A 236 -0.46 11.11 11.61
N ASP A 237 -1.41 11.99 11.93
CA ASP A 237 -1.17 13.42 12.05
C ASP A 237 -0.09 13.72 13.10
N LEU A 238 -0.10 12.97 14.21
CA LEU A 238 0.93 13.06 15.25
C LEU A 238 2.35 12.71 14.76
N GLN A 239 2.53 11.86 13.74
CA GLN A 239 3.86 11.57 13.22
C GLN A 239 4.42 12.77 12.45
N TRP A 240 3.62 13.36 11.57
CA TRP A 240 3.99 14.56 10.83
C TRP A 240 4.29 15.73 11.76
N GLN A 241 3.46 15.92 12.79
CA GLN A 241 3.68 16.95 13.80
C GLN A 241 5.01 16.77 14.56
N ARG A 242 5.43 15.52 14.85
CA ARG A 242 6.74 15.24 15.45
C ARG A 242 7.90 15.58 14.52
N CYS A 243 7.68 15.55 13.21
CA CYS A 243 8.62 16.03 12.21
C CYS A 243 8.58 17.56 12.03
N GLY A 244 7.73 18.28 12.78
CA GLY A 244 7.53 19.72 12.64
C GLY A 244 6.73 20.10 11.39
N VAL A 245 6.06 19.14 10.74
CA VAL A 245 5.27 19.37 9.53
C VAL A 245 3.79 19.45 9.91
N PRO A 246 3.12 20.60 9.71
CA PRO A 246 1.68 20.72 9.92
C PRO A 246 0.90 19.87 8.92
N VAL A 247 -0.23 19.34 9.38
CA VAL A 247 -1.20 18.60 8.57
C VAL A 247 -2.49 19.40 8.53
N VAL A 248 -3.00 19.66 7.34
CA VAL A 248 -4.29 20.31 7.10
C VAL A 248 -5.20 19.31 6.40
N ARG A 249 -6.39 19.08 6.95
CA ARG A 249 -7.42 18.25 6.32
C ARG A 249 -8.40 19.16 5.55
N ILE A 250 -8.61 18.85 4.28
CA ILE A 250 -9.55 19.52 3.38
C ILE A 250 -10.75 18.60 3.20
N ALA A 251 -11.93 19.04 3.60
CA ALA A 251 -13.14 18.24 3.43
C ALA A 251 -13.54 18.17 1.95
N VAL A 252 -13.98 17.02 1.47
CA VAL A 252 -14.43 16.86 0.08
C VAL A 252 -15.63 17.77 -0.24
N GLU A 253 -16.45 18.13 0.73
CA GLU A 253 -17.51 19.11 0.51
C GLU A 253 -16.96 20.50 0.12
N ASP A 254 -15.76 20.86 0.59
CA ASP A 254 -15.08 22.11 0.23
C ASP A 254 -14.52 22.08 -1.20
N SER A 255 -14.34 20.90 -1.80
CA SER A 255 -13.81 20.74 -3.17
C SER A 255 -14.86 21.02 -4.26
N SER A 256 -16.15 21.06 -3.89
CA SER A 256 -17.26 21.33 -4.82
C SER A 256 -17.39 22.80 -5.25
N ASN A 257 -16.66 23.72 -4.62
CA ASN A 257 -16.65 25.14 -4.93
C ASN A 257 -15.21 25.66 -5.09
N ASP A 258 -14.77 25.76 -6.35
CA ASP A 258 -13.42 26.18 -6.72
C ASP A 258 -12.96 27.49 -6.04
N ALA A 259 -13.85 28.47 -5.87
CA ALA A 259 -13.48 29.75 -5.27
C ALA A 259 -13.25 29.64 -3.76
N ALA A 260 -14.05 28.82 -3.07
CA ALA A 260 -13.88 28.55 -1.64
C ALA A 260 -12.63 27.70 -1.41
N LEU A 261 -12.41 26.69 -2.26
CA LEU A 261 -11.20 25.87 -2.24
C LEU A 261 -9.95 26.73 -2.45
N ASP A 262 -9.94 27.61 -3.46
CA ASP A 262 -8.81 28.50 -3.73
C ASP A 262 -8.50 29.42 -2.54
N ALA A 263 -9.54 29.99 -1.92
CA ALA A 263 -9.38 30.84 -0.73
C ALA A 263 -8.80 30.05 0.46
N ARG A 264 -9.30 28.84 0.69
CA ARG A 264 -8.86 27.93 1.76
C ARG A 264 -7.41 27.51 1.58
N ILE A 265 -7.06 27.05 0.38
CA ILE A 265 -5.69 26.63 0.04
C ILE A 265 -4.72 27.81 0.18
N HIS A 266 -5.11 29.00 -0.29
CA HIS A 266 -4.31 30.20 -0.14
C HIS A 266 -4.05 30.55 1.34
N GLU A 267 -5.09 30.54 2.18
CA GLU A 267 -4.96 30.80 3.61
C GLU A 267 -3.97 29.84 4.30
N GLU A 268 -4.10 28.54 4.06
CA GLU A 268 -3.28 27.52 4.71
C GLU A 268 -1.82 27.55 4.23
N VAL A 269 -1.59 27.77 2.93
CA VAL A 269 -0.25 27.96 2.37
C VAL A 269 0.42 29.19 2.98
N LEU A 270 -0.28 30.33 3.08
CA LEU A 270 0.27 31.52 3.73
C LEU A 270 0.57 31.28 5.21
N ARG A 271 -0.36 30.66 5.95
CA ARG A 271 -0.22 30.42 7.38
C ARG A 271 0.95 29.50 7.70
N HIS A 272 1.16 28.44 6.93
CA HIS A 272 2.14 27.42 7.29
C HIS A 272 3.49 27.60 6.59
N LEU A 273 3.48 28.02 5.33
CA LEU A 273 4.70 28.18 4.55
C LEU A 273 5.25 29.60 4.58
N ARG A 274 4.46 30.59 5.02
CA ARG A 274 4.84 32.02 4.91
C ARG A 274 4.58 32.87 6.15
N HIS A 275 4.29 32.29 7.31
CA HIS A 275 4.20 33.11 8.52
C HIS A 275 5.56 33.72 8.85
N ASP A 276 5.66 35.03 8.64
CA ASP A 276 6.75 35.85 9.14
C ASP A 276 6.69 35.82 10.67
N GLY A 277 7.74 35.26 11.26
CA GLY A 277 7.81 34.94 12.67
C GLY A 277 9.26 34.77 13.10
N ARG A 278 10.05 35.83 12.88
CA ARG A 278 11.45 36.03 13.30
C ARG A 278 12.51 35.17 12.62
#